data_AF-A0A8D9ER96-F1
#
_entry.id   AF-A0A8D9ER96-F1
#
_cell.length_a   1.000
_cell.length_b   1.000
_cell.length_c   1.000
_cell.angle_alpha   90.00
_cell.angle_beta   90.00
_cell.angle_gamma   90.00
#
_symmetry.space_group_name_H-M   'P 1'
#
loop_
_entity.id
_entity.type
_entity.pdbx_description
1 polymer ?
#
loop_
_entity_poly.entity_id
_entity_poly.type
_entity_poly.pdbx_seq_one_letter_code
_entity_poly.pdbx_strand_id
1 'polypeptide(L)'
;MGVNKKTQNQSGFEYAMAVMKMCHILHERATKFWLRPDFLFYLSSYSKQQVKLLNIIHTLTKRVVKEKKETLEKNRNEMLSDIPIPPVGLKKEDIVKDKTVLEGLSYGQSAGLKDDLDVEEDVGEKKCLAFLDLLQ
;
A
#
# COMPACT_ATOMS: atom_id res chain seq x y z
N MET A 1 -2.10 1.03 8.34
CA MET A 1 -1.80 2.04 7.29
C MET A 1 -1.62 3.38 7.99
N GLY A 2 -0.40 3.93 8.01
CA GLY A 2 -0.12 5.20 8.69
C GLY A 2 -0.53 6.37 7.81
N VAL A 3 -1.66 7.01 8.13
CA VAL A 3 -2.12 8.28 7.53
C VAL A 3 -2.59 9.19 8.65
N ASN A 4 -2.57 10.51 8.42
CA ASN A 4 -2.81 11.51 9.46
C ASN A 4 -4.21 11.36 10.10
N LYS A 5 -4.28 11.25 11.44
CA LYS A 5 -5.48 10.87 12.22
C LYS A 5 -6.70 11.79 11.97
N LYS A 6 -6.45 13.06 11.61
CA LYS A 6 -7.49 14.08 11.37
C LYS A 6 -8.31 13.85 10.09
N THR A 7 -7.69 13.29 9.06
CA THR A 7 -8.35 13.03 7.75
C THR A 7 -9.10 11.69 7.72
N GLN A 8 -8.92 10.89 8.77
CA GLN A 8 -9.32 9.49 8.82
C GLN A 8 -10.76 9.27 9.31
N ASN A 9 -11.32 10.20 10.09
CA ASN A 9 -12.57 9.96 10.82
C ASN A 9 -13.77 9.71 9.88
N GLN A 10 -14.00 10.56 8.88
CA GLN A 10 -15.13 10.39 7.96
C GLN A 10 -14.82 9.37 6.85
N SER A 11 -13.68 9.54 6.19
CA SER A 11 -13.32 8.73 5.01
C SER A 11 -12.92 7.30 5.34
N GLY A 12 -12.29 7.08 6.51
CA GLY A 12 -11.94 5.76 7.01
C GLY A 12 -13.16 4.98 7.48
N PHE A 13 -14.14 5.65 8.11
CA PHE A 13 -15.40 5.03 8.50
C PHE A 13 -16.23 4.59 7.28
N GLU A 14 -16.37 5.46 6.26
CA GLU A 14 -17.06 5.10 5.01
C GLU A 14 -16.39 3.91 4.31
N TYR A 15 -15.06 3.88 4.29
CA TYR A 15 -14.31 2.75 3.76
C TYR A 15 -14.56 1.46 4.55
N ALA A 16 -14.46 1.51 5.88
CA ALA A 16 -14.70 0.34 6.73
C ALA A 16 -16.12 -0.19 6.57
N MET A 17 -17.13 0.70 6.52
CA MET A 17 -18.51 0.33 6.26
C MET A 17 -18.68 -0.28 4.87
N ALA A 18 -18.01 0.27 3.84
CA ALA A 18 -18.07 -0.27 2.50
C ALA A 18 -17.49 -1.70 2.43
N VAL A 19 -16.38 -1.95 3.11
CA VAL A 19 -15.76 -3.27 3.22
C VAL A 19 -16.67 -4.26 3.95
N MET A 20 -17.27 -3.87 5.08
CA MET A 20 -18.20 -4.73 5.82
C MET A 20 -19.41 -5.15 4.97
N LYS A 21 -20.00 -4.19 4.24
CA LYS A 21 -21.12 -4.46 3.33
C LYS A 21 -20.71 -5.34 2.15
N MET A 22 -19.50 -5.14 1.61
CA MET A 22 -18.94 -5.96 0.54
C MET A 22 -18.73 -7.42 1.00
N CYS A 23 -18.20 -7.61 2.20
CA CYS A 23 -18.04 -8.94 2.82
C CYS A 23 -19.39 -9.63 3.02
N HIS A 24 -20.42 -8.91 3.43
CA HIS A 24 -21.77 -9.46 3.55
C HIS A 24 -22.30 -9.97 2.20
N ILE A 25 -22.17 -9.18 1.12
CA ILE A 25 -22.58 -9.59 -0.23
C ILE A 25 -21.79 -10.82 -0.70
N LEU A 26 -20.47 -10.85 -0.45
CA LEU A 26 -19.64 -12.01 -0.77
C LEU A 26 -20.07 -13.26 -0.01
N HIS A 27 -20.39 -13.11 1.28
CA HIS A 27 -20.86 -14.22 2.10
C HIS A 27 -22.20 -14.77 1.60
N GLU A 28 -23.16 -13.88 1.31
CA GLU A 28 -24.44 -14.23 0.70
C GLU A 28 -24.26 -14.96 -0.65
N ARG A 29 -23.30 -14.52 -1.46
CA ARG A 29 -22.98 -15.16 -2.74
C ARG A 29 -22.34 -16.55 -2.56
N ALA A 30 -21.56 -16.74 -1.51
CA ALA A 30 -20.92 -18.01 -1.20
C ALA A 30 -21.91 -19.03 -0.63
N THR A 31 -22.88 -18.59 0.19
CA THR A 31 -23.87 -19.46 0.85
C THR A 31 -25.04 -19.81 -0.07
N LYS A 32 -25.52 -18.88 -0.89
CA LYS A 32 -26.67 -19.12 -1.78
C LYS A 32 -26.22 -19.71 -3.11
N PHE A 33 -26.47 -21.00 -3.31
CA PHE A 33 -26.15 -21.72 -4.55
C PHE A 33 -26.67 -21.04 -5.83
N TRP A 34 -27.85 -20.40 -5.79
CA TRP A 34 -28.44 -19.70 -6.94
C TRP A 34 -27.74 -18.38 -7.31
N LEU A 35 -26.94 -17.80 -6.41
CA LEU A 35 -26.15 -16.59 -6.66
C LEU A 35 -24.70 -16.88 -7.09
N ARG A 36 -24.30 -18.17 -7.14
CA ARG A 36 -22.99 -18.58 -7.66
C ARG A 36 -22.78 -18.20 -9.14
N PRO A 37 -23.68 -18.57 -10.07
CA PRO A 37 -23.45 -18.27 -11.49
C PRO A 37 -23.51 -16.76 -11.73
N ASP A 38 -22.51 -16.25 -12.46
CA ASP A 38 -22.32 -14.83 -12.67
C ASP A 38 -23.54 -14.14 -13.30
N PHE A 39 -24.20 -14.80 -14.26
CA PHE A 39 -25.39 -14.25 -14.92
C PHE A 39 -26.53 -13.93 -13.94
N LEU A 40 -26.86 -14.86 -13.04
CA LEU A 40 -27.92 -14.66 -12.04
C LEU A 40 -27.51 -13.58 -11.03
N PHE A 41 -26.23 -13.52 -10.69
CA PHE A 41 -25.70 -12.48 -9.83
C PHE A 41 -25.81 -11.09 -10.46
N TYR A 42 -25.46 -10.94 -11.75
CA TYR A 42 -25.58 -9.68 -12.48
C TYR A 42 -27.02 -9.19 -12.61
N LEU A 43 -27.99 -10.12 -12.71
CA LEU A 43 -29.41 -9.77 -12.73
C LEU A 43 -29.92 -9.31 -11.35
N SER A 44 -29.28 -9.75 -10.27
CA SER A 44 -29.68 -9.38 -8.91
C SER A 44 -29.36 -7.93 -8.56
N SER A 45 -30.05 -7.38 -7.56
CA SER A 45 -29.77 -6.04 -7.01
C SER A 45 -28.40 -5.97 -6.32
N TYR A 46 -27.84 -7.10 -5.89
CA TYR A 46 -26.53 -7.19 -5.24
C TYR A 46 -25.40 -6.74 -6.16
N SER A 47 -25.48 -7.01 -7.47
CA SER A 47 -24.44 -6.58 -8.42
C SER A 47 -24.28 -5.06 -8.45
N LYS A 48 -25.40 -4.33 -8.47
CA LYS A 48 -25.39 -2.85 -8.45
C LYS A 48 -24.80 -2.30 -7.15
N GLN A 49 -25.12 -2.94 -6.02
CA GLN A 49 -24.57 -2.56 -4.71
C GLN A 49 -23.07 -2.85 -4.64
N GLN A 50 -22.64 -4.01 -5.14
CA GLN A 50 -21.25 -4.42 -5.20
C GLN A 50 -20.41 -3.37 -5.95
N VAL A 51 -20.84 -2.93 -7.14
CA VAL A 51 -20.13 -1.92 -7.93
C VAL A 51 -19.98 -0.60 -7.17
N LYS A 52 -21.03 -0.15 -6.48
CA LYS A 52 -20.98 1.09 -5.67
C LYS A 52 -19.99 0.97 -4.52
N LEU A 53 -20.02 -0.14 -3.78
CA LEU A 53 -19.10 -0.39 -2.66
C LEU A 53 -17.65 -0.48 -3.14
N LEU A 54 -17.42 -1.17 -4.26
CA LEU A 54 -16.09 -1.31 -4.87
C LEU A 54 -15.53 0.05 -5.30
N ASN A 55 -16.38 0.94 -5.84
CA ASN A 55 -15.97 2.29 -6.20
C ASN A 55 -15.48 3.09 -4.98
N ILE A 56 -16.16 2.99 -3.83
CA ILE A 56 -15.74 3.66 -2.60
C ILE A 56 -14.38 3.12 -2.14
N ILE A 57 -14.23 1.80 -2.08
CA ILE A 57 -12.99 1.12 -1.68
C ILE A 57 -11.83 1.56 -2.59
N HIS A 58 -12.01 1.46 -3.91
CA HIS A 58 -10.97 1.84 -4.87
C HIS A 58 -10.65 3.33 -4.86
N THR A 59 -11.61 4.19 -4.58
CA THR A 59 -11.36 5.64 -4.47
C THR A 59 -10.37 5.93 -3.36
N LEU A 60 -10.52 5.30 -2.19
CA LEU A 60 -9.57 5.45 -1.09
C LEU A 60 -8.20 4.84 -1.44
N THR A 61 -8.17 3.62 -1.98
CA THR A 61 -6.90 2.97 -2.34
C THR A 61 -6.11 3.78 -3.37
N LYS A 62 -6.77 4.28 -4.41
CA LYS A 62 -6.14 5.14 -5.44
C LYS A 62 -5.58 6.42 -4.83
N ARG A 63 -6.30 7.04 -3.88
CA ARG A 63 -5.82 8.23 -3.16
C ARG A 63 -4.55 7.94 -2.38
N VAL A 64 -4.51 6.86 -1.60
CA VAL A 64 -3.35 6.49 -0.78
C VAL A 64 -2.13 6.18 -1.66
N VAL A 65 -2.33 5.46 -2.76
CA VAL A 65 -1.24 5.16 -3.72
C VAL A 65 -0.71 6.44 -4.35
N LYS A 66 -1.59 7.35 -4.75
CA LYS A 66 -1.20 8.65 -5.31
C LYS A 66 -0.41 9.49 -4.29
N GLU A 67 -0.92 9.60 -3.07
CA GLU A 67 -0.27 10.36 -1.99
C GLU A 67 1.12 9.79 -1.69
N LYS A 68 1.24 8.45 -1.57
CA LYS A 68 2.54 7.80 -1.35
C LYS A 68 3.50 8.01 -2.52
N LYS A 69 3.01 8.03 -3.76
CA LYS A 69 3.86 8.34 -4.92
C LYS A 69 4.36 9.79 -4.86
N GLU A 70 3.48 10.73 -4.56
CA GLU A 70 3.84 12.15 -4.46
C GLU A 70 4.83 12.43 -3.33
N THR A 71 4.69 11.79 -2.17
CA THR A 71 5.66 11.93 -1.08
C THR A 71 7.02 11.35 -1.49
N LEU A 72 7.06 10.20 -2.15
CA LEU A 72 8.32 9.63 -2.65
C LEU A 72 9.02 10.54 -3.67
N GLU A 73 8.29 11.11 -4.62
CA GLU A 73 8.86 12.05 -5.60
C GLU A 73 9.39 13.33 -4.94
N LYS A 74 8.67 13.87 -3.94
CA LYS A 74 9.13 15.03 -3.16
C LYS A 74 10.42 14.73 -2.39
N ASN A 75 10.44 13.62 -1.65
CA ASN A 75 11.64 13.20 -0.91
C ASN A 75 12.82 12.95 -1.86
N ARG A 76 12.58 12.38 -3.05
CA ARG A 76 13.62 12.21 -4.08
C ARG A 76 14.18 13.54 -4.57
N ASN A 77 13.31 14.52 -4.83
CA ASN A 77 13.74 15.84 -5.30
C ASN A 77 14.49 16.63 -4.21
N GLU A 78 14.04 16.53 -2.95
CA GLU A 78 14.72 17.10 -1.78
C GLU A 78 16.11 16.48 -1.58
N MET A 79 16.24 15.16 -1.72
CA MET A 79 17.52 14.45 -1.66
C MET A 79 18.48 14.85 -2.81
N LEU A 80 17.94 15.18 -3.99
CA LEU A 80 18.75 15.66 -5.13
C LEU A 80 19.14 17.14 -5.01
N SER A 81 18.37 17.98 -4.31
CA SER A 81 18.68 19.40 -4.12
C SER A 81 19.78 19.65 -3.07
N ASP A 82 20.02 18.72 -2.16
CA ASP A 82 21.08 18.81 -1.15
C ASP A 82 22.46 18.33 -1.63
N ILE A 83 22.59 17.93 -2.90
CA ILE A 83 23.88 17.64 -3.52
C ILE A 83 24.39 18.96 -4.13
N PRO A 84 25.44 19.61 -3.59
CA PRO A 84 26.05 20.74 -4.25
C PRO A 84 26.58 20.24 -5.59
N ILE A 85 26.07 20.78 -6.69
CA ILE A 85 26.61 20.53 -8.03
C ILE A 85 27.92 21.34 -8.11
N PRO A 86 29.12 20.74 -8.05
CA PRO A 86 30.32 21.49 -8.38
C PRO A 86 30.26 21.87 -9.87
N PRO A 87 30.68 23.08 -10.26
CA PRO A 87 30.67 23.50 -11.65
C PRO A 87 31.85 22.84 -12.36
N VAL A 88 31.68 21.61 -12.84
CA VAL A 88 32.64 21.01 -13.76
C VAL A 88 31.87 20.51 -14.97
N GLY A 89 31.93 21.33 -16.02
CA GLY A 89 31.51 20.89 -17.34
C GLY A 89 32.32 19.67 -17.74
N LEU A 90 31.65 18.58 -18.07
CA LEU A 90 32.28 17.51 -18.82
C LEU A 90 31.29 16.96 -19.84
N LYS A 91 31.83 16.85 -21.05
CA LYS A 91 31.17 16.58 -22.31
C LYS A 91 30.62 15.14 -22.33
N LYS A 92 29.62 14.95 -23.18
CA LYS A 92 29.17 13.66 -23.68
C LYS A 92 30.39 12.89 -24.25
N GLU A 93 30.58 11.64 -23.83
CA GLU A 93 30.95 10.45 -24.63
C GLU A 93 31.71 9.38 -23.83
N ASP A 94 31.17 8.16 -23.95
CA ASP A 94 31.82 6.84 -24.05
C ASP A 94 32.59 6.22 -22.87
N ILE A 95 31.92 5.28 -22.18
CA ILE A 95 32.57 4.05 -21.67
C ILE A 95 31.65 2.85 -21.98
N VAL A 96 31.97 2.14 -23.08
CA VAL A 96 31.47 0.79 -23.37
C VAL A 96 32.37 -0.22 -22.67
N LYS A 97 31.87 -0.96 -21.66
CA LYS A 97 32.29 -2.33 -21.28
C LYS A 97 31.19 -3.08 -20.51
N ASP A 98 30.43 -3.86 -21.25
CA ASP A 98 30.22 -5.30 -21.04
C ASP A 98 30.15 -5.84 -19.58
N LYS A 99 28.93 -6.10 -19.11
CA LYS A 99 28.47 -7.36 -18.49
C LYS A 99 27.04 -7.15 -17.97
N THR A 100 26.08 -7.72 -18.69
CA THR A 100 24.73 -8.04 -18.21
C THR A 100 24.82 -8.87 -16.92
N VAL A 101 24.85 -8.21 -15.78
CA VAL A 101 24.39 -8.77 -14.50
C VAL A 101 23.25 -7.88 -14.07
N LEU A 102 22.07 -8.47 -14.03
CA LEU A 102 20.84 -7.85 -13.53
C LEU A 102 21.06 -7.40 -12.08
N GLU A 103 21.37 -6.12 -11.86
CA GLU A 103 21.24 -5.47 -10.55
C GLU A 103 19.75 -5.27 -10.22
N GLY A 104 19.11 -6.40 -9.93
CA GLY A 104 17.74 -6.51 -9.43
C GLY A 104 17.63 -7.51 -8.30
N LEU A 105 18.75 -7.95 -7.72
CA LEU A 105 18.76 -8.74 -6.50
C LEU A 105 19.29 -7.88 -5.36
N SER A 106 18.36 -7.54 -4.49
CA SER A 106 18.44 -6.86 -3.19
C SER A 106 19.49 -7.40 -2.19
N TYR A 107 20.39 -8.29 -2.60
CA TYR A 107 21.27 -9.04 -1.71
C TYR A 107 22.58 -8.32 -1.33
N GLY A 108 22.90 -7.17 -1.94
CA GLY A 108 24.17 -6.46 -1.71
C GLY A 108 24.10 -5.24 -0.81
N GLN A 109 22.92 -4.67 -0.53
CA GLN A 109 22.79 -3.43 0.26
C GLN A 109 22.55 -3.65 1.75
N SER A 110 22.41 -4.91 2.19
CA SER A 110 22.19 -5.28 3.60
C SER A 110 23.47 -5.65 4.35
N ALA A 111 24.63 -5.69 3.69
CA ALA A 111 25.89 -5.99 4.35
C ALA A 111 26.24 -4.88 5.36
N GLY A 112 25.95 -5.12 6.64
CA GLY A 112 26.21 -4.18 7.74
C GLY A 112 24.96 -3.56 8.39
N LEU A 113 23.75 -3.86 7.92
CA LEU A 113 22.54 -3.61 8.70
C LEU A 113 22.44 -4.69 9.78
N LYS A 114 22.57 -4.31 11.05
CA LYS A 114 22.21 -5.18 12.17
C LYS A 114 20.73 -5.50 12.04
N ASP A 115 20.41 -6.76 11.81
CA ASP A 115 19.03 -7.23 11.70
C ASP A 115 18.43 -7.28 13.11
N ASP A 116 17.11 -7.12 13.24
CA ASP A 116 16.42 -7.19 14.53
C ASP A 116 16.56 -8.59 15.19
N LEU A 117 17.15 -9.55 14.45
CA LEU A 117 17.52 -10.90 14.87
C LEU A 117 18.91 -11.00 15.51
N ASP A 118 19.75 -9.97 15.40
CA ASP A 118 21.13 -9.96 15.95
C ASP A 118 21.18 -9.51 17.43
N VAL A 119 20.02 -9.25 18.04
CA VAL A 119 19.90 -8.85 19.44
C VAL A 119 19.47 -10.08 20.25
N GLU A 120 20.43 -10.73 20.91
CA GLU A 120 20.22 -11.88 21.82
C GLU A 120 19.42 -11.54 23.10
N GLU A 121 18.88 -10.32 23.23
CA GLU A 121 18.25 -9.85 24.46
C GLU A 121 17.17 -8.79 24.16
N ASP A 122 15.93 -9.21 23.94
CA ASP A 122 14.77 -8.90 24.82
C ASP A 122 13.46 -9.37 24.15
N VAL A 123 12.78 -10.35 24.75
CA VAL A 123 11.40 -10.71 24.38
C VAL A 123 10.47 -9.63 24.91
N GLY A 124 10.41 -8.50 24.20
CA GLY A 124 9.44 -7.47 24.47
C GLY A 124 8.04 -8.00 24.16
N GLU A 125 7.24 -8.23 25.19
CA GLU A 125 5.83 -8.59 25.12
C GLU A 125 5.02 -7.51 24.36
N LYS A 126 5.08 -7.50 23.03
CA LYS A 126 4.20 -6.66 22.22
C LYS A 126 2.82 -7.31 22.24
N LYS A 127 2.02 -7.01 23.27
CA LYS A 127 0.58 -7.30 23.28
C LYS A 127 -0.01 -6.71 22.00
N CYS A 128 -0.42 -7.58 21.08
CA CYS A 128 -1.20 -7.19 19.93
C CYS A 128 -2.59 -6.77 20.43
N LEU A 129 -2.74 -5.49 20.82
CA LEU A 129 -4.03 -4.95 21.18
C LEU A 129 -4.99 -5.10 20.00
N ALA A 130 -6.22 -5.54 20.29
CA ALA A 130 -7.26 -5.57 19.29
C ALA A 130 -7.47 -4.14 18.78
N PHE A 131 -7.63 -3.97 17.47
CA PHE A 131 -7.76 -2.66 16.81
C PHE A 131 -8.82 -1.74 17.47
N LEU A 132 -9.84 -2.32 18.11
CA LEU A 132 -10.92 -1.59 18.77
C LEU A 132 -10.51 -0.95 20.12
N ASP A 133 -9.53 -1.50 20.84
CA ASP A 133 -9.05 -0.92 22.12
C ASP A 133 -8.24 0.36 21.92
N LEU A 134 -7.81 0.65 20.68
CA LEU A 134 -7.04 1.85 20.34
C LEU A 134 -7.93 3.05 19.91
N LEU A 135 -9.25 2.87 19.89
CA LEU A 135 -10.24 3.87 19.43
C LEU A 135 -11.01 4.57 20.56
N GLN A 136 -10.74 4.24 21.82
CA GLN A 136 -11.38 4.87 23.00
C GLN A 136 -10.67 6.16 23.44
#